data_AF-A0A0F9TTK4-F1
#
_entry.id   AF-A0A0F9TTK4-F1
#
_cell.length_a   1.000
_cell.length_b   1.000
_cell.length_c   1.000
_cell.angle_alpha   90.00
_cell.angle_beta   90.00
_cell.angle_gamma   90.00
#
_symmetry.space_group_name_H-M   'P 1'
#
loop_
_entity.id
_entity.type
_entity.pdbx_description
1 polymer ?
#
loop_
_entity_poly.entity_id
_entity_poly.type
_entity_poly.pdbx_seq_one_letter_code
_entity_poly.pdbx_strand_id
1 'polypeptide(L)' 'MKILIAYFSQSGNTEKIAKSIFEGCQGQDVDIKPVKEVNPSTLNEYELAFLGQGSMLAE' A
#
# COMPACT_ATOMS: atom_id res chain seq x y z
N MET A 1 3.56 15.01 -4.39
CA MET A 1 2.27 14.30 -4.30
C MET A 1 2.25 13.54 -3.00
N LYS A 2 1.14 13.57 -2.27
CA LYS A 2 0.93 12.73 -1.09
C LYS A 2 0.28 11.40 -1.51
N ILE A 3 0.99 10.29 -1.30
CA ILE A 3 0.64 8.95 -1.81
C ILE A 3 0.47 7.98 -0.63
N LEU A 4 -0.58 7.17 -0.66
CA LEU A 4 -0.74 6.01 0.23
C LEU A 4 -0.46 4.72 -0.52
N ILE A 5 0.39 3.86 0.02
CA ILE A 5 0.57 2.47 -0.39
C ILE A 5 0.06 1.59 0.76
N ALA A 6 -1.18 1.11 0.63
CA ALA A 6 -1.77 0.19 1.59
C ALA A 6 -1.76 -1.24 1.06
N TYR A 7 -1.37 -2.19 1.90
CA TYR A 7 -1.27 -3.60 1.49
C TYR A 7 -1.81 -4.57 2.53
N PHE A 8 -2.33 -5.70 2.06
CA PHE A 8 -2.57 -6.89 2.86
C PHE A 8 -1.64 -8.00 2.41
N SER A 9 -0.95 -8.64 3.35
CA SER A 9 0.04 -9.68 3.07
C SER A 9 -0.01 -10.77 4.14
N GLN A 10 -0.22 -12.03 3.73
CA GLN A 10 -0.17 -13.19 4.63
C GLN A 10 1.23 -13.80 4.71
N SER A 11 1.88 -13.99 3.56
CA SER A 11 3.19 -14.66 3.42
C SER A 11 4.33 -13.71 3.04
N GLY A 12 4.09 -12.39 3.05
CA GLY A 12 5.11 -11.38 2.76
C GLY A 12 5.22 -10.97 1.29
N ASN A 13 4.56 -11.67 0.35
CA ASN A 13 4.70 -11.37 -1.07
C ASN A 13 4.17 -9.98 -1.44
N THR A 14 2.95 -9.64 -1.03
CA THR A 14 2.36 -8.33 -1.34
C THR A 14 3.12 -7.19 -0.65
N GLU A 15 3.66 -7.43 0.54
CA GLU A 15 4.52 -6.45 1.22
C GLU A 15 5.80 -6.16 0.42
N LYS A 16 6.45 -7.19 -0.15
CA LYS A 16 7.62 -7.00 -1.02
C LYS A 16 7.28 -6.11 -2.21
N ILE A 17 6.13 -6.36 -2.87
CA ILE A 17 5.68 -5.52 -3.98
C ILE A 17 5.39 -4.10 -3.52
N ALA A 18 4.72 -3.91 -2.37
CA ALA A 18 4.45 -2.59 -1.82
C ALA A 18 5.75 -1.79 -1.55
N LYS A 19 6.79 -2.45 -1.04
CA LYS A 19 8.13 -1.85 -0.84
C LYS A 19 8.78 -1.45 -2.17
N SER A 20 8.68 -2.28 -3.21
CA SER A 20 9.19 -1.92 -4.54
C SER A 20 8.45 -0.72 -5.16
N ILE A 21 7.14 -0.61 -4.95
CA ILE A 21 6.37 0.58 -5.37
C ILE A 21 6.86 1.80 -4.61
N PHE A 22 7.04 1.69 -3.28
CA PHE A 22 7.56 2.78 -2.44
C PHE A 22 8.94 3.28 -2.91
N GLU A 23 9.86 2.36 -3.22
CA GLU A 23 11.18 2.69 -3.79
C GLU A 23 11.06 3.41 -5.14
N GLY A 24 10.09 3.07 -5.98
CA GLY A 24 9.82 3.76 -7.24
C GLY A 24 9.22 5.16 -7.08
N CYS A 25 8.69 5.50 -5.90
CA CYS A 25 8.09 6.80 -5.60
C CYS A 25 9.06 7.79 -4.93
N GLN A 26 10.37 7.57 -5.04
CA GLN A 26 11.40 8.48 -4.50
C GLN A 26 11.14 9.95 -4.89
N GLY A 27 11.26 10.85 -3.90
CA GLY A 27 10.99 12.28 -4.06
C GLY A 27 9.52 12.70 -3.92
N GLN A 28 8.62 11.76 -3.64
CA GLN A 28 7.23 12.03 -3.24
C GLN A 28 7.03 11.90 -1.72
N ASP A 29 5.92 12.42 -1.21
CA ASP A 29 5.47 12.21 0.17
C ASP A 29 4.65 10.91 0.20
N VAL A 30 5.21 9.83 0.73
CA VAL A 30 4.65 8.49 0.59
C VAL A 30 4.53 7.81 1.94
N ASP A 31 3.29 7.41 2.26
CA ASP A 31 3.01 6.51 3.37
C ASP A 31 2.90 5.08 2.86
N ILE A 32 3.60 4.15 3.50
CA ILE A 32 3.45 2.70 3.28
C ILE A 32 3.04 2.03 4.58
N LYS A 33 1.89 1.35 4.61
CA LYS A 33 1.41 0.67 5.82
C LYS A 33 0.47 -0.51 5.52
N PRO A 34 0.40 -1.53 6.39
CA PRO A 34 -0.62 -2.57 6.28
C PRO A 34 -2.03 -1.95 6.27
N VAL A 35 -2.95 -2.52 5.48
CA VAL A 35 -4.32 -1.99 5.35
C VAL A 35 -5.07 -1.93 6.69
N LYS A 36 -4.71 -2.79 7.64
CA LYS A 36 -5.28 -2.80 9.00
C LYS A 36 -4.91 -1.58 9.84
N GLU A 37 -3.84 -0.87 9.46
CA GLU A 37 -3.34 0.33 10.14
C GLU A 37 -3.79 1.63 9.44
N VAL A 38 -4.52 1.52 8.33
CA VAL A 38 -5.07 2.67 7.61
C VAL A 38 -6.34 3.13 8.32
N ASN A 39 -6.38 4.42 8.69
CA ASN A 39 -7.62 5.08 9.11
C ASN A 39 -8.40 5.54 7.85
N PRO A 40 -9.60 5.03 7.57
CA PRO A 40 -10.37 5.43 6.39
C PRO A 40 -10.70 6.93 6.35
N SER A 41 -10.81 7.58 7.52
CA SER A 41 -11.12 9.01 7.61
C SER A 41 -9.99 9.92 7.14
N THR A 42 -8.77 9.41 6.95
CA THR A 42 -7.61 10.19 6.47
C THR A 42 -7.33 9.97 4.98
N LEU A 43 -8.15 9.17 4.29
CA LEU A 43 -7.93 8.86 2.86
C LEU A 43 -8.01 10.09 1.96
N ASN A 44 -8.79 11.10 2.36
CA ASN A 44 -8.92 12.37 1.65
C ASN A 44 -7.64 13.23 1.69
N GLU A 45 -6.66 12.89 2.54
CA GLU A 45 -5.37 13.58 2.60
C GLU A 45 -4.41 13.14 1.48
N TYR A 46 -4.70 12.02 0.81
CA TYR A 46 -3.85 11.47 -0.25
C TYR A 46 -4.41 11.81 -1.62
N GLU A 47 -3.52 12.19 -2.53
CA GLU A 47 -3.85 12.46 -3.94
C GLU A 47 -3.91 11.16 -4.76
N LEU A 48 -3.21 10.11 -4.29
CA LEU A 48 -3.16 8.79 -4.90
C LEU A 48 -3.08 7.71 -3.82
N ALA A 49 -3.86 6.63 -3.99
CA ALA A 49 -3.80 5.46 -3.13
C ALA A 49 -3.62 4.18 -3.95
N PHE A 50 -2.54 3.44 -3.66
CA PHE A 50 -2.34 2.06 -4.10
C PHE A 50 -2.92 1.10 -3.06
N LEU A 51 -3.75 0.16 -3.52
CA LEU A 51 -4.34 -0.88 -2.68
C LEU A 51 -3.93 -2.25 -3.22
N GLY A 52 -3.10 -2.97 -2.46
CA GLY A 52 -2.56 -4.27 -2.86
C GLY A 52 -3.04 -5.42 -1.97
N GLN A 53 -3.45 -6.52 -2.57
CA GLN A 53 -3.68 -7.80 -1.87
C GLN A 53 -3.29 -8.97 -2.77
N GLY A 54 -2.72 -10.03 -2.19
CA GLY A 54 -2.59 -11.32 -2.85
C GLY A 54 -3.89 -12.11 -2.68
N SER A 55 -4.49 -12.55 -3.79
CA SER A 55 -5.54 -13.58 -3.76
C SER A 55 -4.90 -14.92 -4.05
N MET A 56 -5.24 -15.94 -3.27
CA MET A 56 -5.04 -17.32 -3.67
C MET A 56 -6.37 -17.80 -4.25
N LEU A 57 -6.37 -18.17 -5.53
CA LEU A 57 -7.48 -18.91 -6.10
C LEU A 57 -7.49 -20.27 -5.41
N ALA A 58 -8.53 -20.55 -4.63
CA ALA A 58 -8.79 -21.90 -4.17
C ALA A 58 -9.29 -22.68 -5.40
N GLU A 59 -8.45 -23.58 -5.92
CA GLU A 59 -8.88 -24.62 -6.85
C GLU A 59 -9.70 -25.68 -6.12
#